data_AF-A0A970H9V1-F1
#
_entry.id   AF-A0A970H9V1-F1
#
_cell.length_a   1.000
_cell.length_b   1.000
_cell.length_c   1.000
_cell.angle_alpha   90.00
_cell.angle_beta   90.00
_cell.angle_gamma   90.00
#
_symmetry.space_group_name_H-M   'P 1'
#
loop_
_entity.id
_entity.type
_entity.pdbx_description
1 polymer ?
#
loop_
_entity_poly.entity_id
_entity_poly.type
_entity_poly.pdbx_seq_one_letter_code
_entity_poly.pdbx_strand_id
1 'polypeptide(L)'
;MRWQGRRESTNVEDRRGRGPAMRTGAGIGCGGLLLVLLLSFVTGQDPLALLQLFETTSVQVPQSGPQLPGATPPPGDELGRFASVVLADLEETWSALFARAGVRYRPPTLVLYTGAVQSACGFSSAASGPFYCPADQKVYLDLSFFDELDRRFGAPGDFAQAYVIAHEVGHHVQNLLGISAKMEQMRAKVSPTQYNA
;
A
#
# COMPACT_ATOMS: atom_id res chain seq x y z
N MET A 1 -21.50 11.70 0.06
CA MET A 1 -20.83 12.79 -0.72
C MET A 1 -21.18 12.55 -2.19
N ARG A 2 -21.49 13.55 -3.01
CA ARG A 2 -21.74 13.29 -4.45
C ARG A 2 -20.40 13.21 -5.18
N TRP A 3 -20.02 12.04 -5.67
CA TRP A 3 -18.71 11.82 -6.30
C TRP A 3 -18.79 11.23 -7.71
N GLN A 4 -19.87 10.52 -8.04
CA GLN A 4 -20.03 9.89 -9.35
C GLN A 4 -20.03 10.92 -10.49
N GLY A 5 -19.31 10.61 -11.56
CA GLY A 5 -19.17 11.48 -12.74
C GLY A 5 -18.16 12.62 -12.59
N ARG A 6 -17.45 12.71 -11.46
CA ARG A 6 -16.36 13.68 -11.27
C ARG A 6 -15.04 13.19 -11.86
N ARG A 7 -14.07 14.08 -11.99
CA ARG A 7 -12.71 13.76 -12.45
C ARG A 7 -12.08 12.72 -11.54
N GLU A 8 -11.51 11.69 -12.14
CA GLU A 8 -10.68 10.67 -11.46
C GLU A 8 -9.19 11.05 -11.59
N SER A 9 -8.39 10.75 -10.57
CA SER A 9 -6.95 11.00 -10.61
C SER A 9 -6.26 9.95 -11.50
N THR A 10 -5.21 10.40 -12.19
CA THR A 10 -4.31 9.52 -12.93
C THR A 10 -3.13 9.02 -12.08
N ASN A 11 -3.00 9.50 -10.84
CA ASN A 11 -1.93 9.14 -9.91
C ASN A 11 -2.34 7.97 -9.00
N VAL A 12 -3.02 6.97 -9.55
CA VAL A 12 -3.47 5.78 -8.82
C VAL A 12 -2.80 4.53 -9.39
N GLU A 13 -2.13 3.79 -8.52
CA GLU A 13 -1.56 2.48 -8.80
C GLU A 13 -2.39 1.39 -8.13
N ASP A 14 -3.20 0.67 -8.91
CA ASP A 14 -4.00 -0.43 -8.41
C ASP A 14 -3.23 -1.76 -8.34
N ARG A 15 -2.56 -2.00 -7.22
CA ARG A 15 -1.79 -3.23 -6.98
C ARG A 15 -2.64 -4.35 -6.38
N ARG A 16 -3.97 -4.19 -6.25
CA ARG A 16 -4.87 -5.24 -5.74
C ARG A 16 -4.89 -6.43 -6.70
N GLY A 17 -5.06 -7.63 -6.15
CA GLY A 17 -5.02 -8.89 -6.92
C GLY A 17 -3.65 -9.25 -7.51
N ARG A 18 -2.68 -8.32 -7.49
CA ARG A 18 -1.26 -8.58 -7.74
C ARG A 18 -0.63 -8.89 -6.39
N GLY A 19 -0.82 -10.11 -5.92
CA GLY A 19 -0.02 -10.60 -4.79
C GLY A 19 1.46 -10.38 -5.07
N PRO A 20 2.33 -10.29 -4.03
CA PRO A 20 3.76 -10.41 -4.28
C PRO A 20 3.91 -11.63 -5.16
N ALA A 21 4.45 -11.46 -6.36
CA ALA A 21 4.75 -12.59 -7.22
C ALA A 21 5.55 -13.52 -6.32
N MET A 22 4.92 -14.59 -5.87
CA MET A 22 5.62 -15.65 -5.19
C MET A 22 6.64 -16.00 -6.26
N ARG A 23 7.89 -15.62 -6.02
CA ARG A 23 9.02 -16.08 -6.82
C ARG A 23 9.07 -17.57 -6.55
N THR A 24 8.15 -18.32 -7.15
CA THR A 24 8.39 -19.65 -7.68
C THR A 24 9.29 -19.50 -8.90
N GLY A 25 10.37 -18.73 -8.75
CA GLY A 25 11.49 -18.79 -9.66
C GLY A 25 12.15 -20.14 -9.38
N ALA A 26 12.16 -20.99 -10.41
CA ALA A 26 12.85 -22.27 -10.47
C ALA A 26 14.10 -22.30 -9.56
N GLY A 27 13.96 -22.96 -8.41
CA GLY A 27 14.99 -23.03 -7.39
C GLY A 27 14.35 -23.14 -6.01
N ILE A 28 14.47 -24.31 -5.40
CA ILE A 28 14.08 -24.52 -4.00
C ILE A 28 15.02 -23.68 -3.14
N GLY A 29 14.62 -22.44 -2.87
CA GLY A 29 15.30 -21.59 -1.91
C GLY A 29 15.26 -22.23 -0.52
N CYS A 30 16.11 -21.76 0.39
CA CYS A 30 16.27 -22.32 1.73
C CYS A 30 14.95 -22.57 2.49
N GLY A 31 13.92 -21.75 2.26
CA GLY A 31 12.59 -21.93 2.85
C GLY A 31 11.81 -23.15 2.34
N GLY A 32 11.91 -23.47 1.04
CA GLY A 32 11.29 -24.67 0.47
C GLY A 32 12.00 -25.95 0.92
N LEU A 33 13.33 -25.89 1.05
CA LEU A 33 14.13 -26.99 1.57
C LEU A 33 13.74 -27.30 3.03
N LEU A 34 13.58 -26.26 3.86
CA LEU A 34 13.13 -26.40 5.24
C LEU A 34 11.74 -27.02 5.34
N LEU A 35 10.81 -26.65 4.46
CA LEU A 35 9.46 -27.21 4.43
C LEU A 35 9.48 -28.71 4.06
N VAL A 36 10.27 -29.10 3.05
CA VAL A 36 10.42 -30.50 2.64
C VAL A 36 11.07 -31.34 3.75
N LEU A 37 12.08 -30.80 4.42
CA LEU A 37 12.73 -31.46 5.56
C LEU A 37 11.76 -31.60 6.76
N LEU A 38 10.91 -30.61 7.02
CA LEU A 38 9.86 -30.68 8.04
C LEU A 38 8.81 -31.73 7.71
N LEU A 39 8.31 -31.76 6.47
CA LEU A 39 7.36 -32.78 6.03
C LEU A 39 7.97 -34.17 6.09
N SER A 40 9.22 -34.34 5.65
CA SER A 40 9.95 -35.60 5.75
C SER A 40 10.08 -36.07 7.20
N PHE A 41 10.44 -35.16 8.11
CA PHE A 41 10.56 -35.48 9.54
C PHE A 41 9.23 -35.91 10.17
N VAL A 42 8.12 -35.25 9.81
CA VAL A 42 6.79 -35.56 10.38
C VAL A 42 6.17 -36.80 9.75
N THR A 43 6.38 -37.04 8.45
CA THR A 43 5.72 -38.13 7.70
C THR A 43 6.60 -39.36 7.50
N GLY A 44 7.90 -39.27 7.82
CA GLY A 44 8.88 -40.34 7.61
C GLY A 44 9.21 -40.62 6.14
N GLN A 45 8.74 -39.79 5.20
CA GLN A 45 8.97 -39.95 3.76
C GLN A 45 10.35 -39.43 3.35
N ASP A 46 10.96 -40.04 2.34
CA ASP A 46 12.26 -39.61 1.81
C ASP A 46 12.16 -38.17 1.26
N PRO A 47 12.98 -37.23 1.75
CA PRO A 47 12.93 -35.84 1.31
C PRO A 47 13.22 -35.71 -0.19
N LEU A 48 14.01 -36.62 -0.77
CA LEU A 48 14.31 -36.63 -2.20
C LEU A 48 13.09 -37.04 -3.04
N ALA A 49 12.27 -37.97 -2.54
CA ALA A 49 11.02 -38.36 -3.19
C ALA A 49 9.95 -37.25 -3.11
N LEU A 50 9.88 -36.55 -1.97
CA LEU A 50 9.02 -35.37 -1.81
C LEU A 50 9.45 -34.23 -2.74
N LEU A 51 10.76 -34.03 -2.91
CA LEU A 51 11.32 -33.04 -3.85
C LEU A 51 10.88 -33.31 -5.29
N GLN A 52 10.96 -34.57 -5.72
CA GLN A 52 10.55 -35.00 -7.07
C GLN A 52 9.04 -34.85 -7.29
N LEU A 53 8.23 -35.07 -6.26
CA LEU A 53 6.78 -34.81 -6.31
C LEU A 53 6.48 -33.32 -6.48
N PHE A 54 7.27 -32.45 -5.84
CA PHE A 54 7.18 -30.99 -6.01
C PHE A 54 7.66 -30.52 -7.39
N GLU A 55 8.71 -31.11 -7.97
CA GLU A 55 9.16 -30.80 -9.34
C GLU A 55 8.13 -31.23 -10.41
N THR A 56 7.50 -32.38 -10.21
CA THR A 56 6.50 -32.93 -11.16
C THR A 56 5.14 -32.24 -11.09
N THR A 57 4.86 -31.48 -10.03
CA THR A 57 3.66 -30.65 -9.89
C THR A 57 3.90 -29.19 -10.34
N SER A 58 4.85 -28.97 -11.24
CA SER A 58 5.09 -27.66 -11.85
C SER A 58 3.90 -27.24 -12.71
N VAL A 59 2.94 -26.58 -12.07
CA VAL A 59 1.92 -25.76 -12.74
C VAL A 59 2.67 -24.78 -13.62
N GLN A 60 2.47 -24.90 -14.93
CA GLN A 60 3.09 -24.07 -15.95
C GLN A 60 2.51 -22.65 -15.84
N VAL A 61 3.01 -21.86 -14.90
CA VAL A 61 2.69 -20.44 -14.78
C VAL A 61 3.46 -19.73 -15.89
N PRO A 62 2.81 -18.89 -16.73
CA PRO A 62 3.52 -18.14 -17.76
C PRO A 62 4.61 -17.30 -17.10
N GLN A 63 5.84 -17.38 -17.62
CA GLN A 63 6.92 -16.48 -17.24
C GLN A 63 6.53 -15.04 -17.61
N SER A 64 5.94 -14.30 -16.67
CA SER A 64 6.00 -12.85 -16.70
C SER A 64 7.42 -12.44 -16.33
N GLY A 65 8.20 -12.03 -17.34
CA GLY A 65 9.52 -11.42 -17.17
C GLY A 65 9.46 -10.17 -16.27
N PRO A 66 10.61 -9.55 -15.95
CA PRO A 66 10.65 -8.35 -15.13
C PRO A 66 9.72 -7.28 -15.72
N GLN A 67 8.57 -7.07 -15.08
CA GLN A 67 7.62 -6.04 -15.48
C GLN A 67 8.31 -4.70 -15.27
N LEU A 68 8.65 -4.05 -16.38
CA LEU A 68 8.80 -2.60 -16.46
C LEU A 68 7.64 -1.94 -15.70
N PRO A 69 7.83 -0.76 -15.09
CA PRO A 69 6.73 0.01 -14.50
C PRO A 69 5.78 0.49 -15.60
N GLY A 70 4.96 -0.42 -16.12
CA GLY A 70 3.82 -0.12 -16.97
C GLY A 70 2.71 0.43 -16.10
N ALA A 71 2.05 1.48 -16.59
CA ALA A 71 0.91 2.08 -15.93
C ALA A 71 -0.09 0.98 -15.53
N THR A 72 -0.37 0.90 -14.23
CA THR A 72 -1.41 0.03 -13.73
C THR A 72 -2.75 0.58 -14.22
N PRO A 73 -3.66 -0.24 -14.78
CA PRO A 73 -4.97 0.25 -15.17
C PRO A 73 -5.65 0.88 -13.95
N PRO A 74 -6.42 1.97 -14.16
CA PRO A 74 -7.16 2.59 -13.07
C PRO A 74 -8.16 1.59 -12.46
N PRO A 75 -8.57 1.78 -11.20
CA PRO A 75 -9.52 0.89 -10.54
C PRO A 75 -10.84 0.82 -11.29
N GLY A 76 -11.33 -0.40 -11.55
CA GLY A 76 -12.60 -0.62 -12.24
C GLY A 76 -13.83 -0.65 -11.34
N ASP A 77 -13.64 -0.93 -10.04
CA ASP A 77 -14.72 -1.01 -9.05
C ASP A 77 -15.06 0.34 -8.42
N GLU A 78 -16.26 0.42 -7.85
CA GLU A 78 -16.82 1.65 -7.29
C GLU A 78 -15.94 2.27 -6.20
N LEU A 79 -15.41 1.48 -5.25
CA LEU A 79 -14.58 1.99 -4.16
C LEU A 79 -13.24 2.53 -4.67
N GLY A 80 -12.61 1.85 -5.61
CA GLY A 80 -11.38 2.32 -6.22
C GLY A 80 -11.57 3.62 -7.01
N ARG A 81 -12.68 3.74 -7.76
CA ARG A 81 -13.05 4.98 -8.46
C ARG A 81 -13.35 6.10 -7.49
N PHE A 82 -14.06 5.81 -6.40
CA PHE A 82 -14.31 6.76 -5.32
C PHE A 82 -12.99 7.31 -4.75
N ALA A 83 -12.05 6.43 -4.40
CA ALA A 83 -10.74 6.84 -3.90
C ALA A 83 -9.97 7.69 -4.92
N SER A 84 -10.07 7.36 -6.21
CA SER A 84 -9.49 8.13 -7.32
C SER A 84 -10.09 9.54 -7.45
N VAL A 85 -11.41 9.69 -7.29
CA VAL A 85 -12.08 11.00 -7.27
C VAL A 85 -11.67 11.82 -6.06
N VAL A 86 -11.61 11.21 -4.87
CA VAL A 86 -11.15 11.89 -3.65
C VAL A 86 -9.71 12.38 -3.83
N LEU A 87 -8.81 11.57 -4.39
CA LEU A 87 -7.45 11.99 -4.69
C LEU A 87 -7.43 13.17 -5.66
N ALA A 88 -8.22 13.13 -6.75
CA ALA A 88 -8.32 14.21 -7.72
C ALA A 88 -8.75 15.54 -7.08
N ASP A 89 -9.72 15.50 -6.17
CA ASP A 89 -10.18 16.68 -5.42
C ASP A 89 -9.07 17.26 -4.53
N LEU A 90 -8.31 16.39 -3.86
CA LEU A 90 -7.18 16.79 -3.01
C LEU A 90 -6.04 17.38 -3.84
N GLU A 91 -5.75 16.80 -5.01
CA GLU A 91 -4.76 17.33 -5.95
C GLU A 91 -5.11 18.75 -6.38
N GLU A 92 -6.36 19.00 -6.77
CA GLU A 92 -6.83 20.32 -7.20
C GLU A 92 -6.76 21.33 -6.04
N THR A 93 -7.27 20.93 -4.87
CA THR A 93 -7.30 21.77 -3.67
C THR A 93 -5.88 22.20 -3.26
N TRP A 94 -4.97 21.24 -3.10
CA TRP A 94 -3.60 21.54 -2.68
C TRP A 94 -2.79 22.24 -3.76
N SER A 95 -3.01 21.94 -5.03
CA SER A 95 -2.39 22.68 -6.14
C SER A 95 -2.75 24.17 -6.08
N ALA A 96 -4.03 24.49 -5.86
CA ALA A 96 -4.47 25.87 -5.73
C ALA A 96 -3.88 26.57 -4.49
N LEU A 97 -3.82 25.89 -3.35
CA LEU A 97 -3.26 26.44 -2.11
C LEU A 97 -1.75 26.69 -2.20
N PHE A 98 -0.98 25.73 -2.73
CA PHE A 98 0.46 25.89 -2.93
C PHE A 98 0.77 26.98 -3.95
N ALA A 99 -0.01 27.07 -5.03
CA ALA A 99 0.15 28.13 -6.03
C ALA A 99 -0.03 29.53 -5.42
N ARG A 100 -1.00 29.71 -4.52
CA ARG A 100 -1.19 30.97 -3.77
C ARG A 100 0.00 31.28 -2.84
N ALA A 101 0.70 30.26 -2.35
CA ALA A 101 1.92 30.39 -1.57
C ALA A 101 3.20 30.55 -2.42
N GLY A 102 3.08 30.59 -3.76
CA GLY A 102 4.21 30.73 -4.68
C GLY A 102 5.05 29.45 -4.85
N VAL A 103 4.50 28.28 -4.47
CA VAL A 103 5.20 26.98 -4.55
C VAL A 103 4.42 26.04 -5.47
N ARG A 104 5.10 25.14 -6.17
CA ARG A 104 4.44 24.09 -6.96
C ARG A 104 4.13 22.88 -6.09
N TYR A 105 2.86 22.50 -6.02
CA TYR A 105 2.46 21.23 -5.41
C TYR A 105 2.93 20.05 -6.26
N ARG A 106 3.42 19.00 -5.60
CA ARG A 106 3.69 17.70 -6.23
C ARG A 106 2.65 16.74 -5.66
N PRO A 107 1.75 16.16 -6.48
CA PRO A 107 0.74 15.24 -5.95
C PRO A 107 1.38 13.90 -5.57
N PRO A 108 0.89 13.22 -4.51
CA PRO A 108 1.33 11.87 -4.17
C PRO A 108 0.71 10.86 -5.13
N THR A 109 1.31 9.67 -5.22
CA THR A 109 0.67 8.52 -5.86
C THR A 109 -0.11 7.71 -4.83
N LEU A 110 -1.38 7.42 -5.10
CA LEU A 110 -2.18 6.49 -4.29
C LEU A 110 -1.95 5.06 -4.77
N VAL A 111 -1.55 4.18 -3.86
CA VAL A 111 -1.37 2.76 -4.10
C VAL A 111 -2.50 2.02 -3.43
N LEU A 112 -3.35 1.38 -4.23
CA LEU A 112 -4.36 0.45 -3.71
C LEU A 112 -3.73 -0.94 -3.61
N TYR A 113 -3.90 -1.62 -2.48
CA TYR A 113 -3.36 -2.97 -2.27
C TYR A 113 -4.34 -3.86 -1.48
N THR A 114 -4.01 -5.13 -1.33
CA THR A 114 -4.82 -6.10 -0.57
C THR A 114 -3.94 -6.91 0.37
N GLY A 115 -4.23 -6.87 1.67
CA GLY A 115 -3.62 -7.68 2.72
C GLY A 115 -2.23 -7.21 3.14
N ALA A 116 -1.30 -7.01 2.20
CA ALA A 116 0.05 -6.56 2.49
C ALA A 116 0.69 -5.82 1.31
N VAL A 117 1.66 -4.95 1.63
CA VAL A 117 2.39 -4.16 0.63
C VAL A 117 3.83 -3.92 1.07
N GLN A 118 4.76 -3.98 0.11
CA GLN A 118 6.12 -3.49 0.28
C GLN A 118 6.18 -2.04 -0.21
N SER A 119 6.53 -1.12 0.70
CA SER A 119 6.79 0.29 0.40
C SER A 119 8.28 0.61 0.50
N ALA A 120 8.69 1.82 0.12
CA ALA A 120 10.06 2.29 0.40
C ALA A 120 10.33 2.49 1.90
N CYS A 121 9.29 2.58 2.73
CA CYS A 121 9.39 2.68 4.19
C CYS A 121 9.44 1.30 4.89
N GLY A 122 9.33 0.22 4.12
CA GLY A 122 9.31 -1.15 4.63
C GLY A 122 8.02 -1.90 4.29
N PHE A 123 7.94 -3.11 4.85
CA PHE A 123 6.77 -3.96 4.72
C PHE A 123 5.64 -3.47 5.64
N SER A 124 4.41 -3.43 5.12
CA SER A 124 3.21 -3.09 5.89
C SER A 124 2.09 -4.07 5.58
N SER A 125 1.21 -4.30 6.56
CA SER A 125 0.02 -5.13 6.44
C SER A 125 -1.24 -4.27 6.49
N ALA A 126 -2.34 -4.76 5.93
CA ALA A 126 -3.65 -4.09 5.99
C ALA A 126 -4.11 -3.81 7.43
N ALA A 127 -3.70 -4.65 8.39
CA ALA A 127 -4.03 -4.47 9.81
C ALA A 127 -3.43 -3.20 10.44
N SER A 128 -2.41 -2.60 9.82
CA SER A 128 -1.82 -1.33 10.25
C SER A 128 -2.64 -0.12 9.81
N GLY A 129 -3.62 -0.32 8.92
CA GLY A 129 -4.41 0.75 8.31
C GLY A 129 -3.67 1.51 7.20
N PRO A 130 -4.32 2.54 6.63
CA PRO A 130 -3.75 3.38 5.59
C PRO A 130 -2.54 4.16 6.10
N PHE A 131 -1.61 4.49 5.21
CA PHE A 131 -0.41 5.24 5.59
C PHE A 131 0.22 5.99 4.42
N TYR A 132 0.91 7.08 4.72
CA TYR A 132 1.81 7.77 3.82
C TYR A 132 3.29 7.39 4.05
N CYS A 133 4.03 7.10 2.97
CA CYS A 133 5.46 6.86 3.02
C CYS A 133 6.26 8.06 2.45
N PRO A 134 7.06 8.78 3.26
CA PRO A 134 7.84 9.92 2.77
C PRO A 134 8.97 9.55 1.80
N ALA A 135 9.46 8.30 1.84
CA ALA A 135 10.60 7.85 1.04
C ALA A 135 10.26 7.64 -0.45
N ASP A 136 9.03 7.24 -0.77
CA ASP A 136 8.52 7.11 -2.15
C ASP A 136 7.41 8.11 -2.49
N GLN A 137 7.01 8.95 -1.53
CA GLN A 137 5.95 9.94 -1.66
C GLN A 137 4.59 9.33 -2.06
N LYS A 138 4.29 8.12 -1.59
CA LYS A 138 3.04 7.43 -1.89
C LYS A 138 2.12 7.31 -0.68
N VAL A 139 0.82 7.33 -0.96
CA VAL A 139 -0.24 6.98 -0.01
C VAL A 139 -0.64 5.54 -0.28
N TYR A 140 -0.72 4.71 0.74
CA TYR A 140 -1.05 3.29 0.65
C TYR A 140 -2.40 3.05 1.32
N LEU A 141 -3.31 2.39 0.62
CA LEU A 141 -4.66 2.13 1.08
C LEU A 141 -5.10 0.71 0.71
N ASP A 142 -5.47 -0.08 1.72
CA ASP A 142 -6.30 -1.26 1.53
C ASP A 142 -7.77 -0.84 1.66
N LEU A 143 -8.58 -1.07 0.62
CA LEU A 143 -9.98 -0.68 0.63
C LEU A 143 -10.82 -1.49 1.63
N SER A 144 -10.35 -2.65 2.11
CA SER A 144 -11.04 -3.37 3.20
C SER A 144 -11.08 -2.56 4.49
N PHE A 145 -10.20 -1.56 4.65
CA PHE A 145 -10.25 -0.64 5.78
C PHE A 145 -11.56 0.14 5.85
N PHE A 146 -12.23 0.36 4.71
CA PHE A 146 -13.53 1.02 4.69
C PHE A 146 -14.64 0.19 5.35
N ASP A 147 -14.53 -1.14 5.29
CA ASP A 147 -15.43 -2.04 6.02
C ASP A 147 -15.13 -1.99 7.54
N GLU A 148 -13.86 -1.80 7.92
CA GLU A 148 -13.50 -1.62 9.33
C GLU A 148 -14.02 -0.31 9.90
N LEU A 149 -14.00 0.78 9.12
CA LEU A 149 -14.60 2.07 9.50
C LEU A 149 -16.08 1.94 9.86
N ASP A 150 -16.84 1.22 9.04
CA ASP A 150 -18.25 0.94 9.29
C ASP A 150 -18.43 0.05 10.53
N ARG A 151 -17.81 -1.14 10.52
CA ARG A 151 -18.10 -2.20 11.50
C ARG A 151 -17.49 -1.97 12.87
N ARG A 152 -16.27 -1.44 12.94
CA ARG A 152 -15.52 -1.30 14.21
C ARG A 152 -15.63 0.09 14.79
N PHE A 153 -15.65 1.11 13.93
CA PHE A 153 -15.60 2.50 14.37
C PHE A 153 -16.96 3.22 14.27
N GLY A 154 -17.98 2.57 13.69
CA GLY A 154 -19.32 3.17 13.56
C GLY A 154 -19.31 4.45 12.71
N ALA A 155 -18.35 4.57 11.79
CA ALA A 155 -18.16 5.73 10.93
C ALA A 155 -18.40 5.36 9.46
N PRO A 156 -19.64 4.98 9.08
CA PRO A 156 -19.97 4.63 7.70
C PRO A 156 -19.95 5.84 6.78
N GLY A 157 -19.84 5.54 5.49
CA GLY A 157 -20.14 6.46 4.40
C GLY A 157 -18.95 7.23 3.86
N ASP A 158 -19.17 7.79 2.68
CA ASP A 158 -18.13 8.39 1.83
C ASP A 158 -17.29 9.45 2.55
N PHE A 159 -17.88 10.21 3.48
CA PHE A 159 -17.14 11.28 4.15
C PHE A 159 -16.02 10.73 5.04
N ALA A 160 -16.29 9.69 5.82
CA ALA A 160 -15.28 9.08 6.68
C ALA A 160 -14.14 8.45 5.84
N GLN A 161 -14.50 7.78 4.76
CA GLN A 161 -13.55 7.19 3.81
C GLN A 161 -12.69 8.27 3.12
N ALA A 162 -13.31 9.36 2.65
CA ALA A 162 -12.59 10.48 2.05
C ALA A 162 -11.67 11.19 3.06
N TYR A 163 -12.12 11.33 4.31
CA TYR A 163 -11.32 11.93 5.38
C TYR A 163 -10.03 11.15 5.63
N VAL A 164 -10.08 9.82 5.61
CA VAL A 164 -8.90 8.97 5.79
C VAL A 164 -7.89 9.17 4.65
N ILE A 165 -8.36 9.21 3.39
CA ILE A 165 -7.48 9.53 2.25
C ILE A 165 -6.88 10.93 2.42
N ALA A 166 -7.69 11.91 2.82
CA ALA A 166 -7.23 13.28 3.07
C ALA A 166 -6.22 13.37 4.21
N HIS A 167 -6.36 12.54 5.25
CA HIS A 167 -5.41 12.45 6.36
C HIS A 167 -4.02 12.03 5.86
N GLU A 168 -3.95 10.96 5.06
CA GLU A 168 -2.69 10.48 4.51
C GLU A 168 -2.06 11.48 3.51
N VAL A 169 -2.89 12.15 2.69
CA VAL A 169 -2.40 13.26 1.85
C VAL A 169 -1.94 14.46 2.72
N GLY A 170 -2.52 14.66 3.90
CA GLY A 170 -2.06 15.63 4.89
C GLY A 170 -0.62 15.35 5.35
N HIS A 171 -0.27 14.09 5.60
CA HIS A 171 1.12 13.70 5.88
C HIS A 171 2.05 13.99 4.71
N HIS A 172 1.59 13.77 3.47
CA HIS A 172 2.35 14.17 2.29
C HIS A 172 2.62 15.67 2.23
N VAL A 173 1.60 16.49 2.50
CA VAL A 173 1.74 17.96 2.55
C VAL A 173 2.72 18.39 3.65
N GLN A 174 2.61 17.81 4.86
CA GLN A 174 3.56 18.07 5.94
C GLN A 174 5.00 17.74 5.53
N ASN A 175 5.19 16.65 4.79
CA ASN A 175 6.49 16.26 4.25
C ASN A 175 7.01 17.26 3.21
N LEU A 176 6.18 17.71 2.25
CA LEU A 176 6.57 18.73 1.27
C LEU A 176 6.96 20.06 1.92
N LEU A 177 6.32 20.42 3.04
CA LEU A 177 6.61 21.64 3.79
C LEU A 177 7.79 21.50 4.75
N GLY A 178 8.40 20.30 4.86
CA GLY A 178 9.51 20.04 5.80
C GLY A 178 9.10 20.00 7.27
N ILE A 179 7.79 20.02 7.56
CA ILE A 179 7.25 20.00 8.93
C ILE A 179 7.57 18.67 9.61
N SER A 180 7.47 17.56 8.88
CA SER A 180 7.77 16.23 9.42
C SER A 180 9.23 16.12 9.90
N ALA A 181 10.17 16.64 9.13
CA ALA A 181 11.59 16.66 9.51
C ALA A 181 11.83 17.55 10.74
N LYS A 182 11.16 18.70 10.83
CA LYS A 182 11.25 19.59 12.00
C LYS A 182 10.69 18.93 13.25
N MET A 183 9.55 18.24 13.16
CA MET A 183 8.96 17.49 14.27
C MET A 183 9.90 16.38 14.76
N GLU A 184 10.52 15.63 13.85
CA GLU A 184 11.48 14.58 14.21
C GLU A 184 12.71 15.13 14.93
N GLN A 185 13.28 16.24 14.43
CA GLN A 185 14.40 16.92 15.08
C GLN A 185 14.03 17.46 16.47
N MET A 186 12.79 17.90 16.67
CA MET A 186 12.32 18.32 17.99
C MET A 186 12.15 17.13 18.92
N ARG A 187 11.52 16.04 18.46
CA ARG A 187 11.36 14.79 19.22
C ARG A 187 12.69 14.25 19.73
N ALA A 188 13.73 14.25 18.90
CA ALA A 188 15.06 13.81 19.29
C ALA A 188 15.69 14.64 20.43
N LYS A 189 15.17 15.83 20.72
CA LYS A 189 15.65 16.74 21.77
C LYS A 189 14.82 16.69 23.06
N VAL A 190 13.69 15.99 23.07
CA VAL A 190 12.80 15.91 24.25
C VAL A 190 12.87 14.51 24.85
N SER A 191 12.82 14.41 26.19
CA SER A 191 12.78 13.11 26.84
C SER A 191 11.43 12.41 26.59
N PRO A 192 11.37 11.07 26.64
CA PRO A 192 10.12 10.33 26.46
C PRO A 192 9.00 10.76 27.41
N THR A 193 9.36 11.15 28.64
CA THR A 193 8.42 11.67 29.65
C THR A 193 7.86 13.05 29.30
N GLN A 194 8.62 13.90 28.59
CA GLN A 194 8.12 15.20 28.13
C GLN A 194 7.34 15.11 26.83
N TYR A 195 7.60 14.08 26.00
CA TYR A 195 6.88 13.88 24.75
C TYR A 195 5.45 13.31 24.94
N ASN A 196 5.24 12.50 25.97
CA ASN A 196 3.96 11.85 26.26
C ASN A 196 3.09 12.62 27.29
N ALA A 197 3.55 13.79 27.75
CA ALA A 197 2.87 14.62 28.75
C ALA A 197 1.87 15.59 28.11
#